data_AF-F6TD69-F1
#
_entry.id   AF-F6TD69-F1
#
_cell.length_a   1.000
_cell.length_b   1.000
_cell.length_c   1.000
_cell.angle_alpha   90.00
_cell.angle_beta   90.00
_cell.angle_gamma   90.00
#
_symmetry.space_group_name_H-M   'P 1'
#
loop_
_entity.id
_entity.type
_entity.pdbx_description
1 polymer ?
#
loop_
_entity_poly.entity_id
_entity_poly.type
_entity_poly.pdbx_seq_one_letter_code
_entity_poly.pdbx_strand_id
1 'polypeptide(L)'
;MEEGKMDENEWGYHGEGNKSLVVAHAQRCVVLRFLKFPPNRKKTSEEIFQHLQNIVDFGKNVMKEFLGENYVHCGEVVQLPLEFVKQLCLKIQSERPESRCDKDLDTLSGYAMCLPNLTRLQTYRFAEHRPILCVEIKPKCGFIPFSSDVTHEMKHKVCRYCMHQHLKVATGKWRQISRYCPLDLYSGNKQRMHFALKSLLQEAQNNLKIFKNGELIYGCKDARSPVADWSELAHHLKPFFFPSNGLASGPHCTRAVIRELVHVITRVLLSGSDKGRAGTLRLGLGPQGPRVCEASPFSRSLRCQGKNTPERSGLPKGCLLYKTLQVQMLDLLDIEGLYPLYNRVERYLEEFPEERKTLQIDGPYDEAFYQKLLDLSTEDDGTVAFALTKVQQYRVAMTAKDCSIMIALSPCLQDASSDQRPVVPSSRSRFAFSVSVLDLDLKPYESIPHQYKLDGKIVNYYSKTVCAKDNAVMSTRFKESEDCTLVLHKV
;
A
#
# COMPACT_ATOMS: atom_id res chain seq x y z
N MET A 1 5.37 -30.89 2.96
CA MET A 1 6.70 -30.92 2.33
C MET A 1 7.45 -32.07 2.98
N GLU A 2 7.83 -33.11 2.24
CA GLU A 2 8.60 -34.24 2.81
C GLU A 2 9.93 -33.72 3.40
N GLU A 3 10.39 -34.34 4.49
CA GLU A 3 11.65 -34.05 5.21
C GLU A 3 12.92 -34.41 4.39
N GLY A 4 12.91 -34.14 3.08
CA GLY A 4 14.15 -33.98 2.33
C GLY A 4 14.92 -32.80 2.92
N LYS A 5 16.22 -32.98 3.16
CA LYS A 5 17.12 -31.93 3.69
C LYS A 5 16.89 -30.64 2.90
N MET A 6 16.24 -29.67 3.51
CA MET A 6 16.06 -28.36 2.90
C MET A 6 17.43 -27.71 2.75
N ASP A 7 17.78 -27.34 1.53
CA ASP A 7 19.07 -26.73 1.20
C ASP A 7 18.94 -25.19 1.19
N GLU A 8 19.67 -24.51 2.07
CA GLU A 8 19.72 -23.04 2.15
C GLU A 8 20.23 -22.39 0.86
N ASN A 9 20.96 -23.13 0.02
CA ASN A 9 21.49 -22.62 -1.25
C ASN A 9 20.40 -22.38 -2.29
N GLU A 10 19.26 -23.08 -2.18
CA GLU A 10 18.10 -22.93 -3.05
C GLU A 10 17.25 -21.70 -2.75
N TRP A 11 17.52 -21.00 -1.65
CA TRP A 11 16.76 -19.82 -1.21
C TRP A 11 17.61 -18.55 -1.28
N GLY A 12 17.05 -17.49 -1.85
CA GLY A 12 17.69 -16.17 -1.94
C GLY A 12 16.90 -15.10 -1.19
N TYR A 13 17.59 -14.05 -0.72
CA TYR A 13 16.92 -12.89 -0.15
C TYR A 13 16.00 -12.24 -1.20
N HIS A 14 14.75 -11.96 -0.82
CA HIS A 14 13.76 -11.34 -1.73
C HIS A 14 13.37 -9.93 -1.25
N GLY A 15 13.27 -9.73 0.06
CA GLY A 15 13.02 -8.41 0.63
C GLY A 15 12.56 -8.46 2.07
N GLU A 16 12.63 -7.32 2.77
CA GLU A 16 12.16 -7.23 4.14
C GLU A 16 11.42 -5.93 4.47
N GLY A 17 10.52 -6.04 5.45
CA GLY A 17 9.89 -4.93 6.13
C GLY A 17 10.45 -4.75 7.54
N ASN A 18 9.76 -3.93 8.33
CA ASN A 18 10.12 -3.72 9.74
C ASN A 18 9.72 -4.89 10.66
N LYS A 19 8.81 -5.76 10.21
CA LYS A 19 8.22 -6.85 11.03
C LYS A 19 8.48 -8.24 10.48
N SER A 20 8.86 -8.35 9.21
CA SER A 20 9.03 -9.63 8.53
C SER A 20 10.09 -9.55 7.45
N LEU A 21 10.69 -10.70 7.15
CA LEU A 21 11.68 -10.92 6.10
C LEU A 21 11.18 -12.02 5.17
N VAL A 22 11.45 -11.88 3.87
CA VAL A 22 11.01 -12.82 2.83
C VAL A 22 12.22 -13.34 2.07
N VAL A 23 12.29 -14.66 1.91
CA VAL A 23 13.22 -15.36 1.02
C VAL A 23 12.45 -16.08 -0.08
N ALA A 24 13.02 -16.15 -1.28
CA ALA A 24 12.41 -16.80 -2.43
C ALA A 24 13.18 -18.05 -2.84
N HIS A 25 12.45 -19.09 -3.22
CA HIS A 25 13.05 -20.30 -3.75
C HIS A 25 13.47 -20.10 -5.22
N ALA A 26 14.64 -20.61 -5.60
CA ALA A 26 15.20 -20.45 -6.94
C ALA A 26 14.39 -21.21 -8.01
N GLN A 27 14.11 -22.50 -7.76
CA GLN A 27 13.36 -23.34 -8.70
C GLN A 27 11.84 -23.18 -8.58
N ARG A 28 11.29 -23.35 -7.37
CA ARG A 28 9.84 -23.29 -7.11
C ARG A 28 9.34 -21.85 -6.99
N CYS A 29 8.12 -21.59 -7.44
CA CYS A 29 7.49 -20.26 -7.31
C CYS A 29 6.85 -20.04 -5.92
N VAL A 30 7.64 -20.22 -4.87
CA VAL A 30 7.22 -20.01 -3.47
C VAL A 30 8.20 -19.09 -2.73
N VAL A 31 7.71 -18.45 -1.69
CA VAL A 31 8.50 -17.65 -0.76
C VAL A 31 8.22 -18.08 0.68
N LEU A 32 9.24 -17.99 1.54
CA LEU A 32 9.07 -18.11 2.98
C LEU A 32 9.14 -16.73 3.61
N ARG A 33 8.15 -16.44 4.46
CA ARG A 33 8.05 -15.20 5.22
C ARG A 33 8.22 -15.48 6.70
N PHE A 34 9.28 -14.92 7.26
CA PHE A 34 9.65 -15.04 8.66
C PHE A 34 9.29 -13.76 9.43
N LEU A 35 9.02 -13.91 10.73
CA LEU A 35 8.90 -12.76 11.62
C LEU A 35 10.28 -12.20 11.98
N LYS A 36 10.31 -10.92 12.33
CA LYS A 36 11.49 -10.23 12.86
C LYS A 36 11.26 -9.77 14.28
N PHE A 37 12.28 -9.91 15.13
CA PHE A 37 12.23 -9.48 16.52
C PHE A 37 13.47 -8.65 16.89
N PRO A 38 13.35 -7.70 17.84
CA PRO A 38 14.52 -7.14 18.49
C PRO A 38 15.35 -8.24 19.19
N PRO A 39 16.65 -8.01 19.47
CA PRO A 39 17.53 -9.02 20.09
C PRO A 39 16.97 -9.65 21.36
N ASN A 40 16.26 -8.86 22.18
CA ASN A 40 15.59 -9.32 23.39
C ASN A 40 14.19 -9.87 23.05
N ARG A 41 14.12 -10.99 22.33
CA ARG A 41 12.87 -11.68 22.00
C ARG A 41 12.19 -12.16 23.30
N LYS A 42 10.93 -11.75 23.50
CA LYS A 42 10.10 -12.20 24.64
C LYS A 42 9.03 -13.24 24.29
N LYS A 43 8.90 -13.62 23.01
CA LYS A 43 7.81 -14.50 22.55
C LYS A 43 8.19 -15.97 22.57
N THR A 44 7.27 -16.85 22.97
CA THR A 44 7.43 -18.31 22.89
C THR A 44 7.20 -18.81 21.45
N SER A 45 7.56 -20.07 21.16
CA SER A 45 7.30 -20.66 19.83
C SER A 45 5.80 -20.82 19.55
N GLU A 46 5.01 -21.14 20.58
CA GLU A 46 3.55 -21.25 20.49
C GLU A 46 2.90 -19.91 20.13
N GLU A 47 3.34 -18.82 20.78
CA GLU A 47 2.86 -17.47 20.46
C GLU A 47 3.21 -17.03 19.03
N ILE A 48 4.32 -17.54 18.48
CA ILE A 48 4.73 -17.26 17.10
C ILE A 48 3.87 -18.04 16.13
N PHE A 49 3.67 -19.33 16.37
CA PHE A 49 2.76 -20.14 15.58
C PHE A 49 1.36 -19.52 15.55
N GLN A 50 0.79 -19.19 16.72
CA GLN A 50 -0.52 -18.54 16.80
C GLN A 50 -0.55 -17.19 16.09
N HIS A 51 0.51 -16.38 16.17
CA HIS A 51 0.59 -15.11 15.45
C HIS A 51 0.60 -15.32 13.93
N LEU A 52 1.37 -16.29 13.41
CA LEU A 52 1.37 -16.61 11.98
C LEU A 52 0.02 -17.17 11.53
N GLN A 53 -0.59 -18.04 12.33
CA GLN A 53 -1.91 -18.61 12.05
C GLN A 53 -2.98 -17.51 12.00
N ASN A 54 -2.94 -16.57 12.95
CA ASN A 54 -3.80 -15.39 12.95
C ASN A 54 -3.66 -14.53 11.68
N ILE A 55 -2.46 -14.42 11.09
CA ILE A 55 -2.28 -13.72 9.80
C ILE A 55 -3.00 -14.48 8.68
N VAL A 56 -2.89 -15.81 8.65
CA VAL A 56 -3.57 -16.67 7.68
C VAL A 56 -5.09 -16.56 7.82
N ASP A 57 -5.61 -16.71 9.04
CA ASP A 57 -7.04 -16.68 9.34
C ASP A 57 -7.65 -15.32 9.01
N PHE A 58 -6.99 -14.23 9.38
CA PHE A 58 -7.43 -12.89 9.02
C PHE A 58 -7.47 -12.68 7.50
N GLY A 59 -6.44 -13.14 6.79
CA GLY A 59 -6.43 -13.10 5.33
C GLY A 59 -7.59 -13.89 4.73
N LYS A 60 -7.84 -15.10 5.26
CA LYS A 60 -8.82 -16.07 4.75
C LYS A 60 -10.26 -15.66 5.03
N ASN A 61 -10.55 -15.23 6.26
CA ASN A 61 -11.92 -15.04 6.75
C ASN A 61 -12.39 -13.57 6.68
N VAL A 62 -11.45 -12.62 6.60
CA VAL A 62 -11.77 -11.18 6.59
C VAL A 62 -11.40 -10.54 5.25
N MET A 63 -10.13 -10.65 4.83
CA MET A 63 -9.66 -9.91 3.66
C MET A 63 -10.14 -10.50 2.33
N LYS A 64 -10.32 -11.82 2.23
CA LYS A 64 -10.96 -12.44 1.06
C LYS A 64 -12.40 -11.99 0.87
N GLU A 65 -13.15 -11.84 1.96
CA GLU A 65 -14.53 -11.32 1.90
C GLU A 65 -14.53 -9.86 1.42
N PHE A 66 -13.67 -9.00 1.96
CA PHE A 66 -13.64 -7.60 1.52
C PHE A 66 -13.09 -7.37 0.11
N LEU A 67 -12.04 -8.08 -0.28
CA LEU A 67 -11.29 -7.79 -1.50
C LEU A 67 -11.64 -8.75 -2.64
N GLY A 68 -11.99 -10.00 -2.33
CA GLY A 68 -12.28 -11.09 -3.25
C GLY A 68 -11.21 -12.18 -3.23
N GLU A 69 -11.64 -13.43 -3.34
CA GLU A 69 -10.79 -14.64 -3.27
C GLU A 69 -9.65 -14.64 -4.30
N ASN A 70 -9.88 -14.08 -5.50
CA ASN A 70 -8.88 -14.04 -6.57
C ASN A 70 -7.74 -13.06 -6.31
N TYR A 71 -7.89 -12.12 -5.38
CA TYR A 71 -6.91 -11.07 -5.10
C TYR A 71 -6.05 -11.35 -3.86
N VAL A 72 -6.44 -12.28 -2.99
CA VAL A 72 -5.80 -12.51 -1.68
C VAL A 72 -5.25 -13.93 -1.58
N HIS A 73 -3.95 -14.03 -1.33
CA HIS A 73 -3.23 -15.31 -1.23
C HIS A 73 -2.54 -15.42 0.14
N CYS A 74 -3.16 -16.13 1.08
CA CYS A 74 -2.74 -16.16 2.48
C CYS A 74 -1.60 -17.13 2.79
N GLY A 75 -1.36 -18.11 1.91
CA GLY A 75 -0.40 -19.18 2.17
C GLY A 75 -0.82 -20.08 3.34
N GLU A 76 0.16 -20.79 3.89
CA GLU A 76 0.02 -21.64 5.08
C GLU A 76 1.19 -21.47 6.03
N VAL A 77 1.00 -21.77 7.31
CA VAL A 77 2.09 -21.82 8.29
C VAL A 77 2.84 -23.14 8.12
N VAL A 78 4.16 -23.08 8.05
CA VAL A 78 5.03 -24.25 7.88
C VAL A 78 6.06 -24.32 9.00
N GLN A 79 6.36 -25.54 9.43
CA GLN A 79 7.45 -25.83 10.34
C GLN A 79 8.70 -26.22 9.54
N LEU A 80 9.85 -25.71 9.96
CA LEU A 80 11.13 -25.82 9.26
C LEU A 80 12.21 -26.33 10.22
N PRO A 81 13.21 -27.10 9.73
CA PRO A 81 14.35 -27.49 10.54
C PRO A 81 15.12 -26.28 11.05
N LEU A 82 15.42 -26.22 12.35
CA LEU A 82 16.12 -25.07 12.95
C LEU A 82 17.51 -24.84 12.35
N GLU A 83 18.21 -25.92 11.98
CA GLU A 83 19.53 -25.81 11.36
C GLU A 83 19.47 -25.11 9.99
N PHE A 84 18.46 -25.46 9.17
CA PHE A 84 18.20 -24.76 7.91
C PHE A 84 17.96 -23.27 8.13
N VAL A 85 17.15 -22.89 9.12
CA VAL A 85 16.84 -21.47 9.39
C VAL A 85 18.09 -20.71 9.84
N LYS A 86 18.96 -21.32 10.65
CA LYS A 86 20.24 -20.73 11.08
C LYS A 86 21.20 -20.52 9.90
N GLN A 87 21.40 -21.54 9.08
CA GLN A 87 22.26 -21.49 7.88
C GLN A 87 21.76 -20.40 6.91
N LEU A 88 20.45 -20.40 6.64
CA LEU A 88 19.80 -19.40 5.80
C LEU A 88 19.99 -17.98 6.36
N CYS A 89 19.82 -17.79 7.67
CA CYS A 89 19.99 -16.49 8.32
C CYS A 89 21.40 -15.93 8.13
N LEU A 90 22.43 -16.78 8.29
CA LEU A 90 23.83 -16.39 8.09
C LEU A 90 24.10 -16.01 6.63
N LYS A 91 23.59 -16.80 5.68
CA LYS A 91 23.75 -16.56 4.24
C LYS A 91 23.19 -15.20 3.82
N ILE A 92 21.95 -14.90 4.20
CA ILE A 92 21.24 -13.71 3.70
C ILE A 92 21.62 -12.42 4.44
N GLN A 93 22.36 -12.50 5.56
CA GLN A 93 22.62 -11.34 6.41
C GLN A 93 23.36 -10.21 5.67
N SER A 94 24.25 -10.55 4.74
CA SER A 94 24.99 -9.57 3.92
C SER A 94 24.14 -8.89 2.85
N GLU A 95 23.02 -9.49 2.46
CA GLU A 95 22.09 -8.94 1.45
C GLU A 95 21.07 -7.97 2.08
N ARG A 96 20.97 -7.95 3.41
CA ARG A 96 20.01 -7.12 4.15
C ARG A 96 20.47 -5.65 4.17
N PRO A 97 19.56 -4.69 3.94
CA PRO A 97 19.88 -3.27 4.11
C PRO A 97 20.27 -2.96 5.55
N GLU A 98 21.35 -2.20 5.75
CA GLU A 98 21.86 -1.82 7.07
C GLU A 98 20.77 -1.20 7.96
N SER A 99 19.88 -0.39 7.37
CA SER A 99 18.74 0.24 8.06
C SER A 99 17.66 -0.73 8.58
N ARG A 100 17.80 -2.03 8.30
CA ARG A 100 16.86 -3.11 8.68
C ARG A 100 17.47 -4.14 9.62
N CYS A 101 18.75 -4.01 9.94
CA CYS A 101 19.50 -4.91 10.81
C CYS A 101 19.34 -4.60 12.31
N ASP A 102 18.44 -3.68 12.68
CA ASP A 102 18.03 -3.41 14.08
C ASP A 102 17.21 -4.56 14.70
N LYS A 103 16.71 -5.46 13.85
CA LYS A 103 15.91 -6.62 14.23
C LYS A 103 16.37 -7.84 13.45
N ASP A 104 16.34 -8.96 14.13
CA ASP A 104 16.83 -10.23 13.63
C ASP A 104 15.70 -11.12 13.11
N LEU A 105 16.08 -12.02 12.21
CA LEU A 105 15.22 -13.10 11.75
C LEU A 105 14.89 -14.02 12.93
N ASP A 106 13.67 -14.54 12.98
CA ASP A 106 13.32 -15.57 13.94
C ASP A 106 14.00 -16.91 13.61
N THR A 107 15.09 -17.21 14.29
CA THR A 107 15.87 -18.45 14.13
C THR A 107 15.57 -19.53 15.18
N LEU A 108 14.69 -19.24 16.15
CA LEU A 108 14.46 -20.11 17.31
C LEU A 108 13.11 -20.83 17.27
N SER A 109 12.10 -20.31 16.58
CA SER A 109 10.78 -20.95 16.54
C SER A 109 10.68 -22.10 15.54
N GLY A 110 11.41 -22.00 14.42
CA GLY A 110 11.26 -22.91 13.29
C GLY A 110 9.97 -22.72 12.48
N TYR A 111 9.22 -21.64 12.69
CA TYR A 111 7.99 -21.36 11.94
C TYR A 111 8.14 -20.22 10.93
N ALA A 112 7.52 -20.39 9.77
CA ALA A 112 7.37 -19.36 8.75
C ALA A 112 6.02 -19.48 8.05
N MET A 113 5.66 -18.49 7.24
CA MET A 113 4.56 -18.64 6.28
C MET A 113 5.11 -19.00 4.90
N CYS A 114 4.55 -20.01 4.25
CA CYS A 114 4.81 -20.36 2.86
C CYS A 114 3.76 -19.67 1.97
N LEU A 115 4.20 -18.76 1.09
CA LEU A 115 3.32 -18.02 0.18
C LEU A 115 3.73 -18.24 -1.28
N PRO A 116 2.80 -18.08 -2.25
CA PRO A 116 3.16 -18.07 -3.66
C PRO A 116 4.04 -16.87 -4.01
N ASN A 117 5.04 -17.09 -4.85
CA ASN A 117 5.89 -16.02 -5.35
C ASN A 117 5.22 -15.25 -6.50
N LEU A 118 4.49 -14.18 -6.16
CA LEU A 118 3.73 -13.38 -7.11
C LEU A 118 4.59 -12.57 -8.09
N THR A 119 5.90 -12.49 -7.90
CA THR A 119 6.81 -11.84 -8.87
C THR A 119 7.17 -12.74 -10.07
N ARG A 120 6.76 -14.02 -10.02
CA ARG A 120 6.99 -15.03 -11.08
C ARG A 120 5.70 -15.68 -11.62
N LEU A 121 4.56 -15.45 -10.97
CA LEU A 121 3.31 -16.17 -11.22
C LEU A 121 2.22 -15.31 -11.88
N GLN A 122 1.36 -15.98 -12.65
CA GLN A 122 0.02 -15.48 -13.01
C GLN A 122 -1.02 -16.22 -12.17
N THR A 123 -1.95 -15.50 -11.54
CA THR A 123 -2.88 -16.09 -10.55
C THR A 123 -4.05 -16.83 -11.19
N TYR A 124 -4.46 -16.45 -12.41
CA TYR A 124 -5.58 -17.12 -13.12
C TYR A 124 -5.26 -18.56 -13.58
N ARG A 125 -3.97 -18.91 -13.72
CA ARG A 125 -3.50 -20.28 -14.02
C ARG A 125 -2.62 -20.87 -12.93
N PHE A 126 -2.27 -20.07 -11.93
CA PHE A 126 -1.34 -20.39 -10.84
C PHE A 126 -0.05 -21.09 -11.32
N ALA A 127 0.55 -20.55 -12.39
CA ALA A 127 1.71 -21.14 -13.06
C ALA A 127 2.79 -20.09 -13.36
N GLU A 128 4.05 -20.52 -13.36
CA GLU A 128 5.17 -19.66 -13.74
C GLU A 128 5.05 -19.23 -15.20
N HIS A 129 5.29 -17.95 -15.47
CA HIS A 129 5.33 -17.40 -16.82
C HIS A 129 6.65 -16.67 -17.03
N ARG A 130 7.24 -16.82 -18.22
CA ARG A 130 8.40 -16.04 -18.65
C ARG A 130 8.22 -15.65 -20.13
N PRO A 131 8.49 -14.39 -20.53
CA PRO A 131 8.88 -13.28 -19.65
C PRO A 131 7.67 -12.73 -18.86
N ILE A 132 7.92 -12.30 -17.62
CA ILE A 132 6.92 -11.68 -16.74
C ILE A 132 7.45 -10.37 -16.14
N LEU A 133 6.59 -9.36 -16.10
CA LEU A 133 6.85 -8.06 -15.51
C LEU A 133 5.88 -7.85 -14.35
N CYS A 134 6.39 -7.60 -13.14
CA CYS A 134 5.56 -7.36 -11.97
C CYS A 134 5.78 -5.95 -11.43
N VAL A 135 4.70 -5.26 -11.04
CA VAL A 135 4.72 -3.92 -10.47
C VAL A 135 4.03 -3.95 -9.11
N GLU A 136 4.78 -3.66 -8.05
CA GLU A 136 4.27 -3.54 -6.69
C GLU A 136 4.06 -2.08 -6.33
N ILE A 137 2.84 -1.71 -5.96
CA ILE A 137 2.45 -0.34 -5.57
C ILE A 137 1.93 -0.35 -4.14
N LYS A 138 2.42 0.55 -3.28
CA LYS A 138 1.86 0.81 -1.95
C LYS A 138 1.04 2.10 -2.00
N PRO A 139 -0.27 2.03 -2.28
CA PRO A 139 -1.06 3.18 -2.72
C PRO A 139 -1.39 4.17 -1.60
N LYS A 140 -1.27 3.76 -0.33
CA LYS A 140 -1.63 4.57 0.84
C LYS A 140 -3.13 4.88 0.92
N CYS A 141 -3.51 5.75 1.86
CA CYS A 141 -4.90 6.13 2.14
C CYS A 141 -5.49 6.98 1.01
N GLY A 142 -6.55 6.49 0.37
CA GLY A 142 -7.17 7.11 -0.80
C GLY A 142 -8.23 8.19 -0.53
N PHE A 143 -8.49 8.52 0.74
CA PHE A 143 -9.44 9.56 1.13
C PHE A 143 -8.83 10.54 2.15
N ILE A 144 -9.48 11.70 2.26
CA ILE A 144 -9.24 12.72 3.29
C ILE A 144 -10.31 12.52 4.39
N PRO A 145 -9.94 12.53 5.68
CA PRO A 145 -10.88 12.33 6.78
C PRO A 145 -11.99 13.38 6.76
N PHE A 146 -13.19 12.95 7.16
CA PHE A 146 -14.44 13.73 7.06
C PHE A 146 -15.25 13.80 8.36
N SER A 147 -14.84 13.06 9.41
CA SER A 147 -15.51 13.14 10.72
C SER A 147 -15.43 14.55 11.31
N SER A 148 -16.50 14.95 12.00
CA SER A 148 -16.53 16.16 12.82
C SER A 148 -15.60 16.09 14.04
N ASP A 149 -15.13 14.91 14.42
CA ASP A 149 -14.23 14.71 15.57
C ASP A 149 -12.80 15.24 15.30
N VAL A 150 -12.49 15.58 14.05
CA VAL A 150 -11.18 16.06 13.64
C VAL A 150 -11.00 17.51 14.08
N THR A 151 -10.03 17.75 14.96
CA THR A 151 -9.77 19.08 15.53
C THR A 151 -8.89 19.96 14.64
N HIS A 152 -8.07 19.37 13.77
CA HIS A 152 -7.15 20.10 12.90
C HIS A 152 -7.74 20.32 11.50
N GLU A 153 -8.10 21.56 11.17
CA GLU A 153 -8.72 21.92 9.87
C GLU A 153 -7.91 21.43 8.65
N MET A 154 -6.57 21.44 8.72
CA MET A 154 -5.70 20.99 7.63
C MET A 154 -5.94 19.54 7.22
N LYS A 155 -6.40 18.69 8.16
CA LYS A 155 -6.72 17.29 7.88
C LYS A 155 -7.92 17.14 6.95
N HIS A 156 -8.79 18.14 6.83
CA HIS A 156 -9.89 18.16 5.86
C HIS A 156 -9.48 18.68 4.48
N LYS A 157 -8.26 19.19 4.32
CA LYS A 157 -7.78 19.83 3.07
C LYS A 157 -6.67 19.04 2.39
N VAL A 158 -5.78 18.43 3.18
CA VAL A 158 -4.58 17.75 2.69
C VAL A 158 -4.54 16.32 3.19
N CYS A 159 -4.27 15.39 2.28
CA CYS A 159 -4.20 13.98 2.64
C CYS A 159 -2.99 13.66 3.53
N ARG A 160 -3.15 12.62 4.37
CA ARG A 160 -2.13 12.11 5.29
C ARG A 160 -0.76 11.88 4.64
N TYR A 161 -0.72 11.33 3.43
CA TYR A 161 0.53 11.06 2.72
C TYR A 161 1.30 12.34 2.41
N CYS A 162 0.64 13.34 1.82
CA CYS A 162 1.25 14.60 1.45
C CYS A 162 1.77 15.35 2.68
N MET A 163 1.01 15.40 3.78
CA MET A 163 1.50 16.00 5.02
C MET A 163 2.74 15.28 5.55
N HIS A 164 2.73 13.95 5.57
CA HIS A 164 3.82 13.14 6.10
C HIS A 164 5.11 13.23 5.25
N GLN A 165 5.02 13.53 3.95
CA GLN A 165 6.21 13.72 3.12
C GLN A 165 7.14 14.82 3.67
N HIS A 166 6.57 15.93 4.15
CA HIS A 166 7.34 17.03 4.72
C HIS A 166 8.17 16.59 5.93
N LEU A 167 7.54 15.87 6.87
CA LEU A 167 8.25 15.36 8.04
C LEU A 167 9.32 14.35 7.64
N LYS A 168 9.03 13.43 6.71
CA LYS A 168 10.01 12.41 6.28
C LYS A 168 11.25 13.03 5.64
N VAL A 169 11.08 14.02 4.79
CA VAL A 169 12.21 14.71 4.15
C VAL A 169 13.02 15.48 5.18
N ALA A 170 12.36 16.19 6.09
CA ALA A 170 13.03 16.92 7.16
C ALA A 170 13.83 16.01 8.10
N THR A 171 13.33 14.80 8.37
CA THR A 171 14.03 13.78 9.17
C THR A 171 15.11 13.01 8.39
N GLY A 172 15.40 13.40 7.14
CA GLY A 172 16.40 12.73 6.30
C GLY A 172 16.01 11.34 5.81
N LYS A 173 14.76 10.90 6.03
CA LYS A 173 14.29 9.59 5.58
C LYS A 173 14.23 9.49 4.06
N TRP A 174 13.91 10.59 3.38
CA TRP A 174 13.92 10.69 1.92
C TRP A 174 14.58 12.01 1.51
N ARG A 175 15.22 12.01 0.33
CA ARG A 175 15.93 13.18 -0.19
C ARG A 175 15.00 14.34 -0.56
N GLN A 176 13.82 14.02 -1.09
CA GLN A 176 12.88 15.01 -1.61
C GLN A 176 11.42 14.57 -1.47
N ILE A 177 10.52 15.55 -1.57
CA ILE A 177 9.07 15.34 -1.48
C ILE A 177 8.57 14.71 -2.78
N SER A 178 7.89 13.57 -2.68
CA SER A 178 7.21 12.99 -3.82
C SER A 178 6.00 13.83 -4.23
N ARG A 179 5.79 13.99 -5.54
CA ARG A 179 4.60 14.63 -6.11
C ARG A 179 3.38 13.70 -6.16
N TYR A 180 3.55 12.45 -5.74
CA TYR A 180 2.48 11.48 -5.64
C TYR A 180 1.43 11.92 -4.61
N CYS A 181 0.15 11.88 -5.00
CA CYS A 181 -0.97 12.01 -4.09
C CYS A 181 -1.89 10.79 -4.25
N PRO A 182 -2.21 10.07 -3.16
CA PRO A 182 -3.13 8.94 -3.22
C PRO A 182 -4.48 9.28 -3.83
N LEU A 183 -5.07 10.45 -3.52
CA LEU A 183 -6.37 10.85 -4.06
C LEU A 183 -6.36 10.93 -5.59
N ASP A 184 -5.22 11.22 -6.22
CA ASP A 184 -5.10 11.23 -7.68
C ASP A 184 -5.13 9.82 -8.25
N LEU A 185 -4.51 8.84 -7.57
CA LEU A 185 -4.56 7.43 -7.95
C LEU A 185 -5.95 6.82 -7.72
N TYR A 186 -6.61 7.15 -6.61
CA TYR A 186 -7.96 6.68 -6.26
C TYR A 186 -9.09 7.48 -6.93
N SER A 187 -8.77 8.43 -7.82
CA SER A 187 -9.78 9.31 -8.41
C SER A 187 -10.68 8.62 -9.44
N GLY A 188 -10.18 7.59 -10.14
CA GLY A 188 -10.82 7.07 -11.37
C GLY A 188 -10.63 7.98 -12.59
N ASN A 189 -10.07 9.17 -12.43
CA ASN A 189 -9.71 10.08 -13.51
C ASN A 189 -8.35 9.65 -14.08
N LYS A 190 -8.34 9.17 -15.33
CA LYS A 190 -7.12 8.65 -15.99
C LYS A 190 -5.98 9.66 -16.02
N GLN A 191 -6.23 10.95 -16.19
CA GLN A 191 -5.17 11.96 -16.22
C GLN A 191 -4.49 12.11 -14.85
N ARG A 192 -5.29 12.14 -13.78
CA ARG A 192 -4.79 12.18 -12.39
C ARG A 192 -4.04 10.90 -12.04
N MET A 193 -4.59 9.73 -12.39
CA MET A 193 -3.92 8.44 -12.20
C MET A 193 -2.59 8.36 -12.95
N HIS A 194 -2.54 8.82 -14.20
CA HIS A 194 -1.29 8.85 -14.99
C HIS A 194 -0.24 9.74 -14.32
N PHE A 195 -0.64 10.90 -13.82
CA PHE A 195 0.26 11.80 -13.10
C PHE A 195 0.76 11.18 -11.79
N ALA A 196 -0.13 10.53 -11.03
CA ALA A 196 0.23 9.84 -9.78
C ALA A 196 1.26 8.74 -10.03
N LEU A 197 1.04 7.87 -11.03
CA LEU A 197 1.96 6.79 -11.39
C LEU A 197 3.30 7.32 -11.91
N LYS A 198 3.30 8.38 -12.71
CA LYS A 198 4.55 9.05 -13.13
C LYS A 198 5.30 9.65 -11.94
N SER A 199 4.59 10.22 -10.98
CA SER A 199 5.21 10.78 -9.77
C SER A 199 5.84 9.68 -8.91
N LEU A 200 5.21 8.50 -8.82
CA LEU A 200 5.81 7.32 -8.20
C LEU A 200 7.05 6.81 -8.96
N LEU A 201 7.04 6.87 -10.30
CA LEU A 201 8.22 6.53 -11.10
C LEU A 201 9.33 7.59 -11.00
N GLN A 202 9.04 8.82 -10.59
CA GLN A 202 10.08 9.83 -10.35
C GLN A 202 10.69 9.65 -8.97
N GLU A 203 9.83 9.42 -7.97
CA GLU A 203 10.22 9.34 -6.57
C GLU A 203 9.53 8.12 -5.94
N ALA A 204 10.11 6.93 -6.18
CA ALA A 204 9.54 5.64 -5.82
C ALA A 204 9.45 5.41 -4.31
N GLN A 205 10.44 5.91 -3.55
CA GLN A 205 10.56 5.69 -2.11
C GLN A 205 10.33 4.21 -1.76
N ASN A 206 9.46 3.93 -0.79
CA ASN A 206 8.97 2.58 -0.49
C ASN A 206 7.55 2.34 -1.01
N ASN A 207 7.15 3.07 -2.06
CA ASN A 207 5.81 3.07 -2.62
C ASN A 207 5.70 2.39 -3.99
N LEU A 208 6.81 2.15 -4.68
CA LEU A 208 6.86 1.48 -5.98
C LEU A 208 8.08 0.56 -6.08
N LYS A 209 7.86 -0.67 -6.55
CA LYS A 209 8.91 -1.60 -7.00
C LYS A 209 8.50 -2.25 -8.32
N ILE A 210 9.47 -2.59 -9.17
CA ILE A 210 9.24 -3.27 -10.44
C ILE A 210 10.20 -4.45 -10.52
N PHE A 211 9.66 -5.61 -10.88
CA PHE A 211 10.38 -6.87 -10.99
C PHE A 211 10.27 -7.41 -12.42
N LYS A 212 11.32 -8.08 -12.88
CA LYS A 212 11.33 -8.85 -14.14
C LYS A 212 11.75 -10.27 -13.80
N ASN A 213 10.89 -11.25 -14.09
CA ASN A 213 11.13 -12.66 -13.80
C ASN A 213 11.54 -12.95 -12.34
N GLY A 214 10.99 -12.19 -11.39
CA GLY A 214 11.33 -12.30 -9.97
C GLY A 214 12.47 -11.42 -9.48
N GLU A 215 13.26 -10.83 -10.37
CA GLU A 215 14.39 -9.96 -10.01
C GLU A 215 13.95 -8.50 -9.91
N LEU A 216 14.36 -7.79 -8.85
CA LEU A 216 14.07 -6.37 -8.67
C LEU A 216 14.90 -5.54 -9.65
N ILE A 217 14.24 -4.86 -10.59
CA ILE A 217 14.89 -4.01 -11.60
C ILE A 217 14.71 -2.51 -11.32
N TYR A 218 13.77 -2.14 -10.45
CA TYR A 218 13.51 -0.73 -10.14
C TYR A 218 12.80 -0.56 -8.78
N GLY A 219 13.14 0.50 -8.05
CA GLY A 219 12.51 0.88 -6.78
C GLY A 219 13.35 0.58 -5.54
N CYS A 220 12.88 1.08 -4.39
CA CYS A 220 13.43 0.86 -3.04
C CYS A 220 14.96 0.89 -2.96
N LYS A 221 15.53 2.05 -3.27
CA LYS A 221 16.95 2.34 -3.15
C LYS A 221 17.14 3.33 -1.98
N ASP A 222 18.08 3.07 -1.08
CA ASP A 222 18.33 3.91 0.10
C ASP A 222 18.66 5.35 -0.32
N ALA A 223 18.56 6.31 0.62
CA ALA A 223 18.85 7.73 0.39
C ALA A 223 20.31 8.02 -0.04
N ARG A 224 21.15 7.01 -0.25
CA ARG A 224 22.51 7.10 -0.82
C ARG A 224 22.60 6.64 -2.28
N SER A 225 21.57 6.01 -2.80
CA SER A 225 21.59 5.42 -4.13
C SER A 225 21.48 6.45 -5.25
N PRO A 226 21.96 6.13 -6.47
CA PRO A 226 21.81 6.99 -7.64
C PRO A 226 20.33 7.25 -7.99
N VAL A 227 20.09 8.40 -8.62
CA VAL A 227 18.77 8.85 -9.08
C VAL A 227 18.11 7.78 -9.95
N ALA A 228 16.79 7.69 -9.91
CA ALA A 228 16.00 6.80 -10.76
C ALA A 228 16.40 6.92 -12.25
N ASP A 229 17.08 5.91 -12.77
CA ASP A 229 17.43 5.86 -14.19
C ASP A 229 16.25 5.29 -15.01
N TRP A 230 15.49 6.20 -15.61
CA TRP A 230 14.40 5.81 -16.52
C TRP A 230 14.92 5.14 -17.79
N SER A 231 16.16 5.38 -18.18
CA SER A 231 16.77 4.79 -19.39
C SER A 231 17.05 3.31 -19.17
N GLU A 232 17.66 2.95 -18.04
CA GLU A 232 17.84 1.56 -17.61
C GLU A 232 16.49 0.84 -17.50
N LEU A 233 15.52 1.44 -16.80
CA LEU A 233 14.18 0.86 -16.71
C LEU A 233 13.55 0.66 -18.10
N ALA A 234 13.60 1.67 -18.97
CA ALA A 234 13.04 1.56 -20.32
C ALA A 234 13.72 0.48 -21.15
N HIS A 235 15.02 0.22 -20.95
CA HIS A 235 15.72 -0.90 -21.59
C HIS A 235 15.09 -2.25 -21.21
N HIS A 236 14.83 -2.48 -19.93
CA HIS A 236 14.16 -3.71 -19.47
C HIS A 236 12.72 -3.85 -19.97
N LEU A 237 12.00 -2.73 -20.10
CA LEU A 237 10.58 -2.70 -20.48
C LEU A 237 10.34 -2.76 -21.99
N LYS A 238 11.30 -2.31 -22.82
CA LYS A 238 11.13 -2.23 -24.28
C LYS A 238 10.70 -3.56 -24.91
N PRO A 239 11.27 -4.73 -24.55
CA PRO A 239 10.83 -6.03 -25.11
C PRO A 239 9.37 -6.39 -24.81
N PHE A 240 8.81 -5.89 -23.70
CA PHE A 240 7.42 -6.15 -23.32
C PHE A 240 6.44 -5.29 -24.13
N PHE A 241 6.72 -4.00 -24.29
CA PHE A 241 5.78 -3.06 -24.90
C PHE A 241 5.95 -2.92 -26.41
N PHE A 242 7.18 -3.07 -26.91
CA PHE A 242 7.56 -2.92 -28.31
C PHE A 242 8.36 -4.14 -28.80
N PRO A 243 7.72 -5.33 -28.87
CA PRO A 243 8.38 -6.52 -29.37
C PRO A 243 8.83 -6.32 -30.82
N SER A 244 10.05 -6.76 -31.13
CA SER A 244 10.58 -6.72 -32.50
C SER A 244 10.03 -7.92 -33.26
N ASN A 245 8.88 -7.78 -33.93
CA ASN A 245 8.24 -8.84 -34.71
C ASN A 245 8.99 -9.11 -36.04
N GLY A 246 10.31 -9.31 -35.98
CA GLY A 246 11.17 -9.50 -37.17
C GLY A 246 11.51 -8.22 -37.95
N LEU A 247 10.85 -7.09 -37.67
CA LEU A 247 11.21 -5.77 -38.20
C LEU A 247 11.97 -4.98 -37.13
N ALA A 248 13.10 -4.35 -37.49
CA ALA A 248 13.88 -3.54 -36.56
C ALA A 248 12.97 -2.52 -35.86
N SER A 249 12.76 -2.69 -34.55
CA SER A 249 12.00 -1.73 -33.75
C SER A 249 12.66 -0.37 -33.88
N GLY A 250 11.96 0.60 -34.47
CA GLY A 250 12.42 1.99 -34.55
C GLY A 250 12.84 2.53 -33.16
N PRO A 251 13.65 3.60 -33.11
CA PRO A 251 14.12 4.15 -31.86
C PRO A 251 12.95 4.69 -31.04
N HIS A 252 12.48 3.91 -30.07
CA HIS A 252 11.51 4.35 -29.08
C HIS A 252 12.25 5.04 -27.95
N CYS A 253 11.97 6.33 -27.76
CA CYS A 253 12.55 7.07 -26.65
C CYS A 253 11.99 6.58 -25.30
N THR A 254 12.79 6.71 -24.24
CA THR A 254 12.45 6.36 -22.86
C THR A 254 11.05 6.82 -22.45
N ARG A 255 10.68 8.06 -22.84
CA ARG A 255 9.38 8.66 -22.55
C ARG A 255 8.20 7.86 -23.12
N ALA A 256 8.35 7.27 -24.30
CA ALA A 256 7.29 6.46 -24.92
C ALA A 256 7.08 5.15 -24.16
N VAL A 257 8.17 4.47 -23.77
CA VAL A 257 8.12 3.21 -23.00
C VAL A 257 7.46 3.42 -21.64
N ILE A 258 7.88 4.46 -20.91
CA ILE A 258 7.29 4.78 -19.61
C ILE A 258 5.82 5.18 -19.73
N ARG A 259 5.43 5.88 -20.80
CA ARG A 259 4.02 6.23 -21.06
C ARG A 259 3.16 4.98 -21.25
N GLU A 260 3.63 3.98 -21.99
CA GLU A 260 2.90 2.72 -22.18
C GLU A 260 2.74 1.95 -20.87
N LEU A 261 3.81 1.87 -20.05
CA LEU A 261 3.74 1.25 -18.72
C LEU A 261 2.63 1.89 -17.86
N VAL A 262 2.65 3.23 -17.75
CA VAL A 262 1.67 3.99 -16.97
C VAL A 262 0.24 3.75 -17.48
N HIS A 263 0.06 3.73 -18.80
CA HIS A 263 -1.24 3.51 -19.43
C HIS A 263 -1.77 2.10 -19.15
N VAL A 264 -0.92 1.07 -19.27
CA VAL A 264 -1.29 -0.32 -18.98
C VAL A 264 -1.63 -0.50 -17.50
N ILE A 265 -0.80 -0.01 -16.57
CA ILE A 265 -1.08 -0.07 -15.13
C ILE A 265 -2.42 0.62 -14.81
N THR A 266 -2.67 1.80 -15.38
CA THR A 266 -3.94 2.52 -15.17
C THR A 266 -5.14 1.70 -15.64
N ARG A 267 -5.05 1.05 -16.81
CA ARG A 267 -6.11 0.18 -17.31
C ARG A 267 -6.33 -1.04 -16.42
N VAL A 268 -5.26 -1.65 -15.90
CA VAL A 268 -5.35 -2.79 -14.98
C VAL A 268 -5.99 -2.37 -13.66
N LEU A 269 -5.59 -1.25 -13.07
CA LEU A 269 -6.18 -0.75 -11.81
C LEU A 269 -7.67 -0.37 -11.94
N LEU A 270 -8.10 0.00 -13.15
CA LEU A 270 -9.52 0.26 -13.48
C LEU A 270 -10.28 -1.00 -13.93
N SER A 271 -9.61 -2.13 -14.09
CA SER A 271 -10.27 -3.39 -14.45
C SER A 271 -11.00 -3.98 -13.24
N GLY A 272 -12.20 -4.52 -13.47
CA GLY A 272 -13.00 -5.20 -12.45
C GLY A 272 -13.40 -6.59 -12.94
N SER A 273 -13.40 -7.57 -12.02
CA SER A 273 -13.69 -8.97 -12.32
C SER A 273 -15.14 -9.37 -12.04
N ASP A 274 -15.98 -8.47 -11.50
CA ASP A 274 -17.29 -8.85 -10.97
C ASP A 274 -18.32 -9.07 -12.10
N LYS A 275 -18.31 -10.28 -12.65
CA LYS A 275 -19.52 -10.90 -13.21
C LYS A 275 -20.49 -11.18 -12.06
N GLY A 276 -21.39 -10.24 -11.80
CA GLY A 276 -22.75 -10.56 -11.33
C GLY A 276 -22.96 -11.21 -9.95
N ARG A 277 -21.97 -11.35 -9.05
CA ARG A 277 -22.29 -11.62 -7.64
C ARG A 277 -22.73 -10.34 -6.97
N ALA A 278 -24.05 -10.14 -6.92
CA ALA A 278 -24.73 -9.15 -6.08
C ALA A 278 -24.59 -9.44 -4.56
N GLY A 279 -23.51 -10.12 -4.12
CA GLY A 279 -23.50 -10.88 -2.87
C GLY A 279 -22.44 -10.53 -1.83
N THR A 280 -21.48 -9.65 -2.09
CA THR A 280 -20.54 -9.22 -1.03
C THR A 280 -20.79 -7.77 -0.69
N LEU A 281 -21.44 -7.59 0.46
CA LEU A 281 -21.93 -6.36 1.07
C LEU A 281 -21.19 -5.12 0.57
N ARG A 282 -21.91 -4.31 -0.22
CA ARG A 282 -21.50 -2.93 -0.45
C ARG A 282 -21.56 -2.26 0.91
N LEU A 283 -20.41 -2.07 1.55
CA LEU A 283 -20.27 -1.17 2.71
C LEU A 283 -20.97 0.17 2.42
N GLY A 284 -21.11 0.55 1.14
CA GLY A 284 -21.94 1.69 0.73
C GLY A 284 -21.33 3.02 1.17
N LEU A 285 -20.11 2.97 1.72
CA LEU A 285 -19.34 4.10 2.19
C LEU A 285 -18.92 4.92 0.99
N GLY A 286 -19.74 5.92 0.66
CA GLY A 286 -19.41 6.93 -0.35
C GLY A 286 -18.34 7.87 0.19
N PRO A 287 -17.29 8.24 -0.59
CA PRO A 287 -16.32 9.21 -0.14
C PRO A 287 -17.01 10.56 0.11
N GLN A 288 -17.12 10.95 1.38
CA GLN A 288 -17.76 12.19 1.83
C GLN A 288 -16.79 13.39 1.84
N GLY A 289 -15.49 13.13 2.04
CA GLY A 289 -14.45 14.16 2.00
C GLY A 289 -14.14 14.70 0.59
N PRO A 290 -13.34 15.77 0.48
CA PRO A 290 -12.95 16.33 -0.81
C PRO A 290 -12.22 15.31 -1.67
N ARG A 291 -12.55 15.29 -2.97
CA ARG A 291 -11.96 14.36 -3.95
C ARG A 291 -10.60 14.80 -4.49
N VAL A 292 -10.18 16.02 -4.14
CA VAL A 292 -8.90 16.61 -4.56
C VAL A 292 -8.19 17.12 -3.32
N CYS A 293 -6.94 16.71 -3.16
CA CYS A 293 -6.05 17.16 -2.09
C CYS A 293 -5.44 18.51 -2.48
N GLU A 294 -5.41 19.48 -1.56
CA GLU A 294 -4.82 20.80 -1.84
C GLU A 294 -3.31 20.73 -2.16
N ALA A 295 -2.59 19.75 -1.60
CA ALA A 295 -1.18 19.51 -1.90
C ALA A 295 -0.95 18.84 -3.26
N SER A 296 -2.01 18.34 -3.93
CA SER A 296 -1.89 17.83 -5.30
C SER A 296 -1.77 19.01 -6.28
N PRO A 297 -0.92 18.92 -7.33
CA PRO A 297 -0.85 19.92 -8.38
C PRO A 297 -2.20 20.20 -9.09
N PHE A 298 -3.16 19.28 -9.01
CA PHE A 298 -4.49 19.44 -9.61
C PHE A 298 -5.43 20.36 -8.82
N SER A 299 -5.11 20.74 -7.58
CA SER A 299 -5.92 21.69 -6.80
C SER A 299 -5.96 23.09 -7.45
N ARG A 300 -4.86 23.50 -8.08
CA ARG A 300 -4.73 24.82 -8.74
C ARG A 300 -5.49 24.91 -10.07
N SER A 301 -5.54 23.81 -10.84
CA SER A 301 -6.26 23.78 -12.12
C SER A 301 -7.78 23.98 -11.99
N LEU A 302 -8.37 23.58 -10.85
CA LEU A 302 -9.79 23.76 -10.58
C LEU A 302 -10.17 25.20 -10.21
N ARG A 303 -9.23 26.00 -9.66
CA ARG A 303 -9.49 27.43 -9.38
C ARG A 303 -9.46 28.29 -10.65
N CYS A 304 -8.73 27.89 -11.68
CA CYS A 304 -8.65 28.64 -12.95
C CYS A 304 -9.79 28.30 -13.93
N GLN A 305 -10.43 27.13 -13.81
CA GLN A 305 -11.57 26.76 -14.64
C GLN A 305 -12.87 27.08 -13.89
N GLY A 306 -13.38 28.30 -14.09
CA GLY A 306 -14.67 28.71 -13.56
C GLY A 306 -15.80 27.74 -13.97
N LYS A 307 -16.59 27.30 -12.98
CA LYS A 307 -17.87 26.57 -13.06
C LYS A 307 -18.00 25.38 -14.04
N ASN A 308 -18.28 24.23 -13.42
CA ASN A 308 -19.24 23.21 -13.86
C ASN A 308 -18.87 22.28 -15.02
N THR A 309 -17.98 21.32 -14.76
CA THR A 309 -18.33 19.93 -15.08
C THR A 309 -18.17 19.09 -13.81
N PRO A 310 -19.24 18.43 -13.31
CA PRO A 310 -19.07 17.48 -12.22
C PRO A 310 -18.13 16.36 -12.70
N GLU A 311 -17.02 16.10 -11.99
CA GLU A 311 -16.17 14.93 -12.26
C GLU A 311 -17.05 13.67 -12.15
N ARG A 312 -17.61 13.21 -13.27
CA ARG A 312 -18.52 12.06 -13.36
C ARG A 312 -17.82 10.71 -13.16
N SER A 313 -16.48 10.68 -13.05
CA SER A 313 -15.71 9.44 -12.94
C SER A 313 -15.28 9.18 -11.50
N GLY A 314 -15.96 8.28 -10.80
CA GLY A 314 -15.40 7.58 -9.65
C GLY A 314 -14.71 6.29 -10.10
N LEU A 315 -14.05 5.59 -9.16
CA LEU A 315 -13.49 4.27 -9.44
C LEU A 315 -14.60 3.27 -9.83
N PRO A 316 -14.33 2.35 -10.78
CA PRO A 316 -15.22 1.24 -11.07
C PRO A 316 -15.45 0.38 -9.83
N LYS A 317 -16.71 0.12 -9.47
CA LYS A 317 -17.06 -0.57 -8.20
C LYS A 317 -16.45 -1.98 -8.07
N GLY A 318 -16.23 -2.67 -9.18
CA GLY A 318 -15.64 -4.00 -9.20
C GLY A 318 -14.11 -4.03 -9.25
N CYS A 319 -13.43 -2.87 -9.35
CA CYS A 319 -11.97 -2.85 -9.38
C CYS A 319 -11.38 -2.96 -7.98
N LEU A 320 -10.20 -3.57 -7.89
CA LEU A 320 -9.52 -3.79 -6.61
C LEU A 320 -9.26 -2.48 -5.86
N LEU A 321 -8.90 -1.41 -6.58
CA LEU A 321 -8.62 -0.12 -5.96
C LEU A 321 -9.85 0.47 -5.25
N TYR A 322 -11.06 0.24 -5.79
CA TYR A 322 -12.30 0.62 -5.11
C TYR A 322 -12.55 -0.24 -3.87
N LYS A 323 -12.40 -1.57 -3.98
CA LYS A 323 -12.57 -2.49 -2.85
C LYS A 323 -11.61 -2.16 -1.71
N THR A 324 -10.34 -1.90 -2.02
CA THR A 324 -9.34 -1.44 -1.04
C THR A 324 -9.78 -0.12 -0.39
N LEU A 325 -10.27 0.85 -1.17
CA LEU A 325 -10.77 2.12 -0.61
C LEU A 325 -11.93 1.92 0.37
N GLN A 326 -12.86 1.01 0.07
CA GLN A 326 -13.99 0.72 0.98
C GLN A 326 -13.51 0.17 2.33
N VAL A 327 -12.51 -0.71 2.35
CA VAL A 327 -11.92 -1.22 3.60
C VAL A 327 -11.17 -0.11 4.34
N GLN A 328 -10.46 0.77 3.62
CA GLN A 328 -9.79 1.92 4.25
C GLN A 328 -10.78 2.86 4.95
N MET A 329 -12.01 2.97 4.42
CA MET A 329 -13.06 3.82 4.96
C MET A 329 -13.77 3.26 6.20
N LEU A 330 -13.42 2.05 6.66
CA LEU A 330 -13.83 1.59 8.00
C LEU A 330 -13.26 2.50 9.11
N ASP A 331 -12.22 3.30 8.81
CA ASP A 331 -11.83 4.43 9.64
C ASP A 331 -12.77 5.63 9.41
N LEU A 332 -13.96 5.55 10.02
CA LEU A 332 -15.03 6.54 9.91
C LEU A 332 -14.79 7.79 10.77
N LEU A 333 -14.15 7.60 11.94
CA LEU A 333 -14.03 8.63 12.98
C LEU A 333 -12.71 9.41 12.92
N ASP A 334 -11.76 8.96 12.07
CA ASP A 334 -10.35 9.34 12.15
C ASP A 334 -9.73 8.93 13.51
N ILE A 335 -8.39 8.93 13.59
CA ILE A 335 -7.68 8.58 14.82
C ILE A 335 -7.99 9.55 15.97
N GLU A 336 -8.36 10.80 15.69
CA GLU A 336 -8.76 11.76 16.73
C GLU A 336 -10.09 11.39 17.39
N GLY A 337 -11.10 10.98 16.61
CA GLY A 337 -12.38 10.48 17.15
C GLY A 337 -12.30 9.07 17.71
N LEU A 338 -11.39 8.23 17.20
CA LEU A 338 -11.20 6.85 17.68
C LEU A 338 -10.47 6.78 19.02
N TYR A 339 -9.48 7.65 19.26
CA TYR A 339 -8.61 7.52 20.44
C TYR A 339 -9.36 7.56 21.79
N PRO A 340 -10.41 8.38 21.98
CA PRO A 340 -11.30 8.28 23.14
C PRO A 340 -11.97 6.91 23.31
N LEU A 341 -12.41 6.28 22.22
CA LEU A 341 -13.01 4.93 22.24
C LEU A 341 -11.96 3.87 22.62
N TYR A 342 -10.75 3.98 22.09
CA TYR A 342 -9.62 3.15 22.52
C TYR A 342 -9.40 3.25 24.04
N ASN A 343 -9.35 4.46 24.60
CA ASN A 343 -9.19 4.66 26.05
C ASN A 343 -10.37 4.12 26.87
N ARG A 344 -11.58 4.03 26.30
CA ARG A 344 -12.72 3.37 26.96
C ARG A 344 -12.50 1.87 27.07
N VAL A 345 -12.03 1.25 25.99
CA VAL A 345 -11.69 -0.19 25.98
C VAL A 345 -10.52 -0.48 26.92
N GLU A 346 -9.47 0.34 26.92
CA GLU A 346 -8.33 0.15 27.82
C GLU A 346 -8.73 0.22 29.29
N ARG A 347 -9.52 1.22 29.70
CA ARG A 347 -10.00 1.31 31.09
C ARG A 347 -10.80 0.07 31.51
N TYR A 348 -11.63 -0.46 30.61
CA TYR A 348 -12.35 -1.70 30.86
C TYR A 348 -11.40 -2.89 31.02
N LEU A 349 -10.35 -2.99 30.20
CA LEU A 349 -9.36 -4.09 30.30
C LEU A 349 -8.42 -3.94 31.50
N GLU A 350 -8.17 -2.71 31.99
CA GLU A 350 -7.44 -2.47 33.24
C GLU A 350 -8.24 -3.00 34.44
N GLU A 351 -9.56 -2.82 34.43
CA GLU A 351 -10.46 -3.36 35.45
C GLU A 351 -10.69 -4.87 35.29
N PHE A 352 -10.77 -5.37 34.05
CA PHE A 352 -11.06 -6.78 33.73
C PHE A 352 -10.04 -7.37 32.73
N PRO A 353 -8.80 -7.68 33.15
CA PRO A 353 -7.75 -8.16 32.24
C PRO A 353 -8.08 -9.48 31.54
N GLU A 354 -8.79 -10.38 32.22
CA GLU A 354 -9.19 -11.70 31.71
C GLU A 354 -10.12 -11.61 30.48
N GLU A 355 -10.90 -10.51 30.38
CA GLU A 355 -11.86 -10.30 29.29
C GLU A 355 -11.19 -10.03 27.94
N ARG A 356 -9.87 -9.74 27.91
CA ARG A 356 -9.15 -9.54 26.64
C ARG A 356 -9.32 -10.72 25.68
N LYS A 357 -9.28 -11.94 26.21
CA LYS A 357 -9.44 -13.17 25.43
C LYS A 357 -10.90 -13.38 25.03
N THR A 358 -11.84 -13.16 25.95
CA THR A 358 -13.29 -13.27 25.70
C THR A 358 -13.76 -12.30 24.62
N LEU A 359 -13.25 -11.07 24.63
CA LEU A 359 -13.54 -10.02 23.65
C LEU A 359 -12.87 -10.24 22.29
N GLN A 360 -12.08 -11.31 22.14
CA GLN A 360 -11.38 -11.68 20.91
C GLN A 360 -10.52 -10.52 20.35
N ILE A 361 -9.86 -9.76 21.23
CA ILE A 361 -9.06 -8.59 20.79
C ILE A 361 -7.94 -9.02 19.84
N ASP A 362 -7.26 -10.12 20.16
CA ASP A 362 -6.13 -10.63 19.38
C ASP A 362 -6.48 -11.86 18.53
N GLY A 363 -7.78 -12.12 18.32
CA GLY A 363 -8.31 -13.27 17.59
C GLY A 363 -9.00 -14.30 18.51
N PRO A 364 -9.46 -15.43 17.95
CA PRO A 364 -9.32 -15.83 16.55
C PRO A 364 -10.07 -14.89 15.58
N TYR A 365 -9.55 -14.73 14.37
CA TYR A 365 -10.16 -13.89 13.32
C TYR A 365 -11.05 -14.75 12.42
N ASP A 366 -12.15 -15.23 12.98
CA ASP A 366 -13.13 -16.11 12.35
C ASP A 366 -14.25 -15.34 11.62
N GLU A 367 -15.26 -16.06 11.14
CA GLU A 367 -16.43 -15.47 10.48
C GLU A 367 -17.23 -14.55 11.41
N ALA A 368 -17.28 -14.84 12.72
CA ALA A 368 -17.98 -14.00 13.70
C ALA A 368 -17.26 -12.65 13.87
N PHE A 369 -15.91 -12.66 13.88
CA PHE A 369 -15.12 -11.43 13.84
C PHE A 369 -15.44 -10.60 12.60
N TYR A 370 -15.53 -11.22 11.42
CA TYR A 370 -15.92 -10.52 10.18
C TYR A 370 -17.31 -9.88 10.29
N GLN A 371 -18.30 -10.60 10.80
CA GLN A 371 -19.66 -10.06 10.96
C GLN A 371 -19.71 -8.80 11.85
N LYS A 372 -18.94 -8.78 12.94
CA LYS A 372 -18.83 -7.59 13.83
C LYS A 372 -18.33 -6.36 13.09
N LEU A 373 -17.46 -6.51 12.09
CA LEU A 373 -16.91 -5.39 11.32
C LEU A 373 -17.94 -4.72 10.40
N LEU A 374 -19.07 -5.38 10.13
CA LEU A 374 -20.11 -4.87 9.22
C LEU A 374 -21.06 -3.87 9.88
N ASP A 375 -21.00 -3.70 11.20
CA ASP A 375 -21.77 -2.67 11.90
C ASP A 375 -21.18 -1.27 11.65
N LEU A 376 -21.75 -0.58 10.68
CA LEU A 376 -21.33 0.76 10.27
C LEU A 376 -22.01 1.88 11.05
N SER A 377 -22.77 1.59 12.11
CA SER A 377 -23.38 2.62 12.96
C SER A 377 -22.30 3.55 13.50
N THR A 378 -22.51 4.86 13.44
CA THR A 378 -21.57 5.87 13.96
C THR A 378 -22.05 6.52 15.26
N GLU A 379 -23.26 6.19 15.71
CA GLU A 379 -23.83 6.75 16.94
C GLU A 379 -23.22 6.04 18.15
N ASP A 380 -22.49 6.79 18.98
CA ASP A 380 -21.88 6.26 20.20
C ASP A 380 -22.96 6.10 21.29
N ASP A 381 -23.31 4.85 21.59
CA ASP A 381 -24.24 4.46 22.65
C ASP A 381 -23.59 4.45 24.05
N GLY A 382 -22.31 4.83 24.15
CA GLY A 382 -21.55 4.86 25.40
C GLY A 382 -20.99 3.49 25.82
N THR A 383 -21.27 2.41 25.08
CA THR A 383 -20.86 1.05 25.48
C THR A 383 -19.39 0.75 25.14
N VAL A 384 -18.85 -0.28 25.81
CA VAL A 384 -17.54 -0.87 25.46
C VAL A 384 -17.64 -1.66 24.16
N ALA A 385 -18.79 -2.27 23.87
CA ALA A 385 -19.02 -3.03 22.65
C ALA A 385 -18.91 -2.14 21.40
N PHE A 386 -19.59 -0.99 21.38
CA PHE A 386 -19.46 -0.01 20.30
C PHE A 386 -18.01 0.45 20.12
N ALA A 387 -17.36 0.84 21.23
CA ALA A 387 -15.97 1.29 21.21
C ALA A 387 -15.02 0.23 20.65
N LEU A 388 -15.19 -1.03 21.07
CA LEU A 388 -14.40 -2.15 20.58
C LEU A 388 -14.63 -2.39 19.09
N THR A 389 -15.88 -2.38 18.61
CA THR A 389 -16.21 -2.53 17.18
C THR A 389 -15.47 -1.48 16.34
N LYS A 390 -15.50 -0.20 16.76
CA LYS A 390 -14.79 0.88 16.07
C LYS A 390 -13.28 0.70 16.09
N VAL A 391 -12.72 0.27 17.23
CA VAL A 391 -11.29 -0.04 17.35
C VAL A 391 -10.88 -1.16 16.38
N GLN A 392 -11.68 -2.22 16.25
CA GLN A 392 -11.41 -3.31 15.32
C GLN A 392 -11.51 -2.87 13.86
N GLN A 393 -12.56 -2.12 13.50
CA GLN A 393 -12.73 -1.51 12.19
C GLN A 393 -11.52 -0.63 11.82
N TYR A 394 -11.02 0.18 12.76
CA TYR A 394 -9.83 0.99 12.54
C TYR A 394 -8.57 0.16 12.28
N ARG A 395 -8.34 -0.93 13.03
CA ARG A 395 -7.17 -1.81 12.78
C ARG A 395 -7.21 -2.43 11.38
N VAL A 396 -8.41 -2.83 10.93
CA VAL A 396 -8.64 -3.35 9.58
C VAL A 396 -8.38 -2.25 8.53
N ALA A 397 -8.91 -1.05 8.73
CA ALA A 397 -8.66 0.11 7.87
C ALA A 397 -7.17 0.45 7.76
N MET A 398 -6.46 0.48 8.88
CA MET A 398 -5.02 0.75 8.94
C MET A 398 -4.20 -0.32 8.22
N THR A 399 -4.70 -1.56 8.18
CA THR A 399 -4.10 -2.64 7.37
C THR A 399 -4.25 -2.33 5.88
N ALA A 400 -5.47 -2.00 5.42
CA ALA A 400 -5.72 -1.62 4.03
C ALA A 400 -5.05 -0.30 3.59
N LYS A 401 -4.76 0.63 4.52
CA LYS A 401 -4.00 1.86 4.23
C LYS A 401 -2.51 1.59 4.00
N ASP A 402 -2.01 0.45 4.47
CA ASP A 402 -0.60 0.06 4.39
C ASP A 402 -0.35 -1.19 3.54
N CYS A 403 -1.36 -1.76 2.89
CA CYS A 403 -1.18 -2.90 1.99
C CYS A 403 -0.44 -2.51 0.69
N SER A 404 0.10 -3.51 -0.01
CA SER A 404 0.68 -3.36 -1.35
C SER A 404 -0.23 -4.04 -2.38
N ILE A 405 -0.26 -3.52 -3.60
CA ILE A 405 -0.95 -4.11 -4.76
C ILE A 405 0.13 -4.60 -5.73
N MET A 406 0.12 -5.90 -6.04
CA MET A 406 0.98 -6.52 -7.03
C MET A 406 0.23 -6.66 -8.34
N ILE A 407 0.80 -6.17 -9.44
CA ILE A 407 0.28 -6.35 -10.80
C ILE A 407 1.30 -7.17 -11.59
N ALA A 408 0.92 -8.35 -12.07
CA ALA A 408 1.78 -9.19 -12.91
C ALA A 408 1.32 -9.13 -14.37
N LEU A 409 2.23 -8.90 -15.30
CA LEU A 409 1.98 -8.74 -16.73
C LEU A 409 2.82 -9.75 -17.52
N SER A 410 2.16 -10.56 -18.35
CA SER A 410 2.84 -11.48 -19.29
C SER A 410 2.33 -11.25 -20.72
N PRO A 411 3.18 -11.15 -21.74
CA PRO A 411 2.75 -11.03 -23.12
C PRO A 411 1.86 -12.20 -23.56
N CYS A 412 0.85 -11.96 -24.39
CA CYS A 412 -0.01 -13.01 -24.94
C CYS A 412 -0.30 -12.84 -26.45
N LEU A 413 -0.35 -13.97 -27.18
CA LEU A 413 -0.68 -14.03 -28.61
C LEU A 413 -2.21 -13.99 -28.84
N GLN A 414 -2.63 -13.50 -30.02
CA GLN A 414 -4.04 -13.28 -30.40
C GLN A 414 -4.87 -14.58 -30.46
N ASP A 415 -4.27 -15.72 -30.80
CA ASP A 415 -5.00 -16.93 -31.20
C ASP A 415 -5.22 -18.00 -30.11
N ALA A 416 -4.82 -17.77 -28.86
CA ALA A 416 -5.14 -18.71 -27.80
C ALA A 416 -6.58 -18.48 -27.29
N SER A 417 -7.47 -19.34 -27.78
CA SER A 417 -8.90 -19.51 -27.49
C SER A 417 -9.34 -19.29 -26.03
N SER A 418 -10.55 -18.74 -25.88
CA SER A 418 -11.59 -19.00 -24.84
C SER A 418 -11.25 -19.09 -23.34
N ASP A 419 -10.04 -18.79 -22.86
CA ASP A 419 -9.79 -18.81 -21.42
C ASP A 419 -10.28 -17.53 -20.74
N GLN A 420 -10.86 -17.66 -19.54
CA GLN A 420 -11.33 -16.57 -18.68
C GLN A 420 -10.20 -15.63 -18.16
N ARG A 421 -9.08 -15.53 -18.88
CA ARG A 421 -7.92 -14.72 -18.52
C ARG A 421 -8.22 -13.23 -18.77
N PRO A 422 -7.97 -12.35 -17.78
CA PRO A 422 -8.13 -10.94 -18.01
C PRO A 422 -6.97 -10.42 -18.86
N VAL A 423 -7.28 -9.68 -19.92
CA VAL A 423 -6.31 -9.17 -20.90
C VAL A 423 -6.39 -7.66 -20.97
N VAL A 424 -5.22 -7.01 -21.00
CA VAL A 424 -5.09 -5.57 -21.17
C VAL A 424 -4.28 -5.26 -22.45
N PRO A 425 -4.83 -4.46 -23.39
CA PRO A 425 -4.08 -4.05 -24.56
C PRO A 425 -3.18 -2.83 -24.28
N SER A 426 -1.97 -2.84 -24.84
CA SER A 426 -1.12 -1.66 -25.05
C SER A 426 -1.18 -1.20 -26.51
N SER A 427 -0.37 -0.23 -26.90
CA SER A 427 -0.30 0.25 -28.29
C SER A 427 0.18 -0.82 -29.29
N ARG A 428 1.10 -1.71 -28.90
CA ARG A 428 1.70 -2.73 -29.80
C ARG A 428 1.66 -4.15 -29.27
N SER A 429 1.21 -4.36 -28.03
CA SER A 429 1.21 -5.66 -27.36
C SER A 429 -0.10 -5.90 -26.62
N ARG A 430 -0.33 -7.15 -26.24
CA ARG A 430 -1.42 -7.55 -25.33
C ARG A 430 -0.80 -8.29 -24.15
N PHE A 431 -1.28 -7.99 -22.96
CA PHE A 431 -0.82 -8.62 -21.74
C PHE A 431 -1.96 -9.39 -21.10
N ALA A 432 -1.73 -10.66 -20.79
CA ALA A 432 -2.45 -11.32 -19.71
C ALA A 432 -1.97 -10.69 -18.40
N PHE A 433 -2.90 -10.42 -17.48
CA PHE A 433 -2.54 -9.80 -16.22
C PHE A 433 -3.15 -10.52 -15.02
N SER A 434 -2.53 -10.32 -13.87
CA SER A 434 -3.04 -10.73 -12.56
C SER A 434 -2.87 -9.57 -11.59
N VAL A 435 -3.79 -9.44 -10.64
CA VAL A 435 -3.70 -8.44 -9.58
C VAL A 435 -3.87 -9.15 -8.25
N SER A 436 -3.04 -8.79 -7.27
CA SER A 436 -3.09 -9.37 -5.93
C SER A 436 -2.79 -8.30 -4.87
N VAL A 437 -3.21 -8.54 -3.64
CA VAL A 437 -2.91 -7.70 -2.48
C VAL A 437 -1.92 -8.42 -1.56
N LEU A 438 -0.95 -7.67 -1.08
CA LEU A 438 0.13 -8.09 -0.19
C LEU A 438 0.10 -7.24 1.11
N ASP A 439 0.86 -7.65 2.12
CA ASP A 439 0.99 -6.96 3.42
C ASP A 439 -0.34 -6.81 4.18
N LEU A 440 -1.12 -7.89 4.29
CA LEU A 440 -2.44 -7.92 4.92
C LEU A 440 -2.45 -8.38 6.39
N ASP A 441 -1.35 -8.19 7.12
CA ASP A 441 -1.29 -8.49 8.54
C ASP A 441 -2.09 -7.45 9.33
N LEU A 442 -3.07 -7.90 10.12
CA LEU A 442 -3.86 -7.00 10.96
C LEU A 442 -2.95 -6.17 11.88
N LYS A 443 -3.15 -4.85 11.89
CA LYS A 443 -2.37 -3.96 12.77
C LYS A 443 -2.65 -4.30 14.24
N PRO A 444 -1.62 -4.35 15.10
CA PRO A 444 -1.79 -4.73 16.50
C PRO A 444 -2.54 -3.64 17.27
N TYR A 445 -3.30 -4.06 18.26
CA TYR A 445 -4.09 -3.18 19.12
C TYR A 445 -3.21 -2.11 19.80
N GLU A 446 -2.04 -2.50 20.30
CA GLU A 446 -1.08 -1.64 21.03
C GLU A 446 -0.45 -0.55 20.14
N SER A 447 -0.66 -0.60 18.82
CA SER A 447 -0.14 0.43 17.92
C SER A 447 -1.02 1.69 17.84
N ILE A 448 -2.25 1.65 18.36
CA ILE A 448 -3.21 2.76 18.27
C ILE A 448 -2.67 4.04 18.97
N PRO A 449 -2.12 3.99 20.20
CA PRO A 449 -1.50 5.17 20.82
C PRO A 449 -0.34 5.75 20.01
N HIS A 450 0.45 4.89 19.36
CA HIS A 450 1.51 5.35 18.47
C HIS A 450 0.95 6.07 17.24
N GLN A 451 -0.15 5.57 16.65
CA GLN A 451 -0.80 6.24 15.52
C GLN A 451 -1.31 7.63 15.89
N TYR A 452 -1.98 7.76 17.04
CA TYR A 452 -2.47 9.06 17.54
C TYR A 452 -1.32 10.08 17.72
N LYS A 453 -0.25 9.67 18.41
CA LYS A 453 0.95 10.52 18.61
C LYS A 453 1.63 10.89 17.29
N LEU A 454 1.77 9.93 16.38
CA LEU A 454 2.37 10.18 15.07
C LEU A 454 1.48 11.09 14.20
N ASP A 455 0.15 10.99 14.34
CA ASP A 455 -0.78 11.85 13.63
C ASP A 455 -0.61 13.33 13.99
N GLY A 456 -0.70 13.63 15.28
CA GLY A 456 -0.47 14.99 15.79
C GLY A 456 0.90 15.54 15.40
N LYS A 457 1.97 14.73 15.46
CA LYS A 457 3.32 15.17 15.03
C LYS A 457 3.37 15.63 13.57
N ILE A 458 2.76 14.86 12.66
CA ILE A 458 2.78 15.17 11.22
C ILE A 458 1.94 16.40 10.91
N VAL A 459 0.74 16.50 11.48
CA VAL A 459 -0.18 17.61 11.22
C VAL A 459 0.42 18.90 11.76
N ASN A 460 0.92 18.89 13.01
CA ASN A 460 1.59 20.05 13.60
C ASN A 460 2.82 20.48 12.81
N TYR A 461 3.65 19.54 12.36
CA TYR A 461 4.83 19.86 11.54
C TYR A 461 4.42 20.48 10.19
N TYR A 462 3.41 19.91 9.53
CA TYR A 462 2.92 20.40 8.26
C TYR A 462 2.32 21.82 8.38
N SER A 463 1.44 22.05 9.35
CA SER A 463 0.82 23.36 9.59
C SER A 463 1.87 24.45 9.86
N LYS A 464 2.89 24.15 10.68
CA LYS A 464 4.02 25.07 10.93
C LYS A 464 4.78 25.38 9.64
N THR A 465 5.03 24.36 8.81
CA THR A 465 5.78 24.53 7.55
C THR A 465 5.00 25.36 6.52
N VAL A 466 3.69 25.18 6.44
CA VAL A 466 2.82 25.95 5.52
C VAL A 466 2.70 27.40 6.00
N CYS A 467 2.40 27.63 7.28
CA CYS A 467 2.33 28.98 7.85
C CYS A 467 3.64 29.77 7.67
N ALA A 468 4.80 29.12 7.85
CA ALA A 468 6.09 29.76 7.60
C ALA A 468 6.28 30.17 6.12
N LYS A 469 5.79 29.38 5.16
CA LYS A 469 5.84 29.72 3.73
C LYS A 469 4.89 30.88 3.41
N ASP A 470 3.69 30.88 3.96
CA ASP A 470 2.72 31.96 3.72
C ASP A 470 3.22 33.30 4.29
N ASN A 471 3.84 33.28 5.49
CA ASN A 471 4.48 34.46 6.07
C ASN A 471 5.67 34.97 5.24
N ALA A 472 6.49 34.06 4.70
CA ALA A 472 7.59 34.43 3.81
C ALA A 472 7.08 35.06 2.50
N VAL A 473 6.01 34.49 1.91
CA VAL A 473 5.39 35.01 0.68
C VAL A 473 4.71 36.38 0.92
N MET A 474 4.04 36.56 2.07
CA MET A 474 3.49 37.87 2.43
C MET A 474 4.60 38.90 2.64
N SER A 475 5.68 38.56 3.35
CA SER A 475 6.81 39.47 3.54
C SER A 475 7.45 39.90 2.21
N THR A 476 7.55 39.00 1.22
CA THR A 476 8.02 39.37 -0.13
C THR A 476 7.04 40.27 -0.90
N ARG A 477 5.72 40.08 -0.74
CA ARG A 477 4.71 40.95 -1.39
C ARG A 477 4.66 42.35 -0.78
N PHE A 478 4.86 42.47 0.53
CA PHE A 478 4.93 43.78 1.20
C PHE A 478 6.16 44.59 0.75
N LYS A 479 7.29 43.93 0.45
CA LYS A 479 8.47 44.59 -0.13
C LYS A 479 8.27 45.06 -1.57
N GLU A 480 7.51 44.32 -2.39
CA GLU A 480 7.20 44.75 -3.77
C GLU A 480 6.17 45.91 -3.82
N SER A 481 5.33 46.08 -2.79
CA SER A 481 4.34 47.17 -2.75
C SER A 481 4.89 48.54 -2.32
N GLU A 482 6.10 48.61 -1.73
CA GLU A 482 6.73 49.88 -1.34
C GLU A 482 7.41 50.60 -2.52
N ASP A 483 7.62 49.94 -3.66
CA ASP A 483 8.30 50.51 -4.85
C ASP A 483 7.36 51.16 -5.88
N CYS A 484 6.06 51.27 -5.61
CA CYS A 484 5.08 51.92 -6.51
C CYS A 484 4.61 53.28 -5.99
N THR A 485 5.54 54.20 -5.71
CA THR A 485 5.18 55.62 -5.51
C THR A 485 5.16 56.34 -6.86
N LEU A 486 3.95 56.57 -7.40
CA LEU A 486 3.71 57.40 -8.58
C LEU A 486 4.19 58.85 -8.31
N VAL A 487 5.25 59.27 -8.99
CA VAL A 487 5.70 60.67 -8.99
C VAL A 487 4.86 61.47 -9.99
N LEU A 488 3.88 62.21 -9.47
CA LEU A 488 3.17 63.23 -10.24
C LEU A 488 4.06 64.49 -10.30
N HIS A 489 4.58 64.81 -11.48
CA HIS A 489 5.22 66.10 -11.74
C HIS A 489 4.15 67.20 -11.84
N LYS A 490 4.29 68.27 -11.05
CA LYS A 490 3.54 69.52 -11.24
C LYS A 490 4.11 70.31 -12.41
N VAL A 491 3.20 70.85 -13.24
CA VAL A 491 3.45 71.84 -14.29
C VAL A 491 3.91 73.15 -13.69
#